data_AF-A0A3C1GAS0-F1
#
_entry.id   AF-A0A3C1GAS0-F1
#
_cell.length_a   1.000
_cell.length_b   1.000
_cell.length_c   1.000
_cell.angle_alpha   90.00
_cell.angle_beta   90.00
_cell.angle_gamma   90.00
#
_symmetry.space_group_name_H-M   'P 1'
#
loop_
_entity.id
_entity.type
_entity.pdbx_description
1 polymer ?
#
loop_
_entity_poly.entity_id
_entity_poly.type
_entity_poly.pdbx_seq_one_letter_code
_entity_poly.pdbx_strand_id
1 'polypeptide(L)' 'MFKILTLNSIAVAGLERLPRDRYEIASEMRYPDAILVRSRDMHGLDIPATLKAVGRAGAGVNNIPVD' A
#
# COMPACT_ATOMS: atom_id res chain seq x y z
N MET A 1 9.86 11.80 4.18
CA MET A 1 9.16 10.57 4.61
C MET A 1 8.13 10.21 3.56
N PHE A 2 8.12 8.99 3.06
CA PHE A 2 7.05 8.47 2.20
C PHE A 2 6.00 7.79 3.05
N LYS A 3 4.74 8.08 2.77
CA LYS A 3 3.62 7.56 3.55
C LYS A 3 3.01 6.34 2.87
N ILE A 4 2.96 5.22 3.59
CA ILE A 4 2.51 3.93 3.08
C ILE A 4 1.24 3.50 3.81
N LEU A 5 0.17 3.32 3.05
CA LEU A 5 -1.09 2.77 3.55
C LEU A 5 -1.10 1.24 3.37
N THR A 6 -1.38 0.49 4.43
CA THR A 6 -1.59 -0.96 4.36
C THR A 6 -3.09 -1.30 4.38
N LEU A 7 -3.61 -1.93 3.32
CA LEU A 7 -5.03 -2.31 3.22
C LEU A 7 -5.33 -3.73 3.74
N ASN A 8 -4.30 -4.45 4.18
CA ASN A 8 -4.38 -5.79 4.75
C ASN A 8 -3.35 -5.94 5.87
N SER A 9 -3.46 -7.02 6.66
CA SER A 9 -2.35 -7.46 7.51
C SER A 9 -1.18 -7.89 6.65
N ILE A 10 -0.12 -7.08 6.65
CA ILE A 10 1.16 -7.37 5.99
C ILE A 10 2.12 -7.95 7.03
N ALA A 11 2.89 -8.97 6.65
CA ALA A 11 3.85 -9.59 7.54
C ALA A 11 4.92 -8.59 8.02
N VAL A 12 5.28 -8.64 9.30
CA VAL A 12 6.28 -7.76 9.92
C VAL A 12 7.61 -7.80 9.17
N ALA A 13 8.07 -8.99 8.80
CA ALA A 13 9.30 -9.17 8.02
C ALA A 13 9.31 -8.41 6.67
N GLY A 14 8.13 -8.18 6.07
CA GLY A 14 8.01 -7.35 4.87
C GLY A 14 8.10 -5.86 5.20
N LEU A 15 7.45 -5.43 6.28
CA LEU A 15 7.45 -4.04 6.75
C LEU A 15 8.82 -3.59 7.27
N GLU A 16 9.63 -4.50 7.83
CA GLU A 16 11.01 -4.22 8.26
C GLU A 16 11.94 -3.81 7.12
N ARG A 17 11.58 -4.11 5.86
CA ARG A 17 12.32 -3.65 4.67
C ARG A 17 12.09 -2.17 4.35
N LEU A 18 11.16 -1.53 5.05
CA LEU A 18 10.79 -0.13 4.92
C LEU A 18 11.24 0.62 6.18
N PRO A 19 12.48 1.13 6.21
CA PRO A 19 13.05 1.71 7.42
C PRO A 19 12.33 3.01 7.82
N ARG A 20 12.13 3.20 9.13
CA ARG A 20 11.26 4.24 9.71
C ARG A 20 11.78 5.67 9.56
N ASP A 21 13.04 5.85 9.19
CA ASP A 21 13.66 7.13 8.87
C ASP A 21 13.18 7.68 7.52
N ARG A 22 12.72 6.78 6.62
CA ARG A 22 12.25 7.12 5.28
C ARG A 22 10.77 6.87 5.07
N TYR A 23 10.18 5.93 5.81
CA TYR A 23 8.81 5.47 5.60
C TYR A 23 7.95 5.58 6.85
N GLU A 24 6.74 6.10 6.68
CA GLU A 24 5.67 6.07 7.67
C GLU A 24 4.62 5.07 7.19
N ILE A 25 4.33 4.05 8.00
CA ILE A 25 3.40 2.96 7.62
C ILE A 25 2.21 2.98 8.58
N ALA A 26 1.00 3.03 8.04
CA ALA A 26 -0.23 3.00 8.82
C ALA A 26 -1.36 2.25 8.09
N SER A 27 -2.36 1.78 8.86
CA SER A 27 -3.58 1.16 8.33
C SER A 27 -4.66 2.17 7.94
N GLU A 28 -4.50 3.44 8.33
CA GLU A 28 -5.40 4.53 7.97
C GLU A 28 -4.60 5.76 7.57
N MET A 29 -4.93 6.32 6.40
CA MET A 29 -4.21 7.45 5.83
C MET A 29 -5.02 8.09 4.71
N ARG A 30 -5.18 9.42 4.71
CA ARG A 30 -5.93 10.14 3.66
C ARG A 30 -5.15 10.35 2.37
N TYR A 31 -3.84 10.60 2.46
CA TYR A 31 -3.00 10.97 1.33
C TYR A 31 -1.72 10.13 1.30
N PRO A 32 -1.82 8.80 1.06
CA PRO A 32 -0.66 7.95 0.92
C PRO A 32 0.15 8.28 -0.33
N ASP A 33 1.47 8.12 -0.22
CA ASP A 33 2.38 8.07 -1.37
C ASP A 33 2.39 6.67 -2.00
N ALA A 34 2.18 5.62 -1.20
CA ALA A 34 2.09 4.25 -1.70
C ALA A 34 1.06 3.41 -0.92
N ILE A 35 0.55 2.37 -1.57
CA ILE A 35 -0.33 1.38 -0.94
C ILE A 35 0.34 0.01 -0.96
N LEU A 36 0.32 -0.69 0.17
CA LEU A 36 0.62 -2.11 0.27
C LEU A 36 -0.66 -2.90 0.44
N VAL A 37 -0.89 -3.85 -0.45
CA VAL A 37 -2.10 -4.68 -0.49
C VAL A 37 -1.74 -6.16 -0.58
N ARG A 38 -2.65 -7.03 -0.16
CA ARG A 38 -2.55 -8.49 -0.35
C ARG A 38 -3.76 -9.00 -1.12
N SER A 39 -4.90 -9.06 -0.45
CA SER A 39 -6.16 -9.64 -0.97
C SER A 39 -7.33 -8.67 -0.90
N ARG A 40 -7.14 -7.45 -0.38
CA ARG A 40 -8.16 -6.39 -0.45
C ARG A 40 -8.37 -6.01 -1.91
N ASP A 41 -9.63 -5.87 -2.30
CA ASP A 41 -10.00 -5.31 -3.60
C ASP A 41 -9.84 -3.78 -3.58
N MET A 42 -9.21 -3.24 -4.62
CA MET A 42 -8.99 -1.81 -4.84
C MET A 42 -9.86 -1.22 -5.95
N HIS A 43 -10.63 -2.02 -6.70
CA HIS A 43 -11.44 -1.54 -7.84
C HIS A 43 -12.55 -0.54 -7.47
N GLY A 44 -12.88 -0.42 -6.18
CA GLY A 44 -13.85 0.56 -5.65
C GLY A 44 -13.22 1.66 -4.78
N LEU A 45 -11.89 1.78 -4.77
CA LEU A 45 -11.21 2.81 -3.98
C LEU A 45 -10.91 4.04 -4.84
N ASP A 46 -11.24 5.22 -4.31
CA ASP A 46 -10.76 6.47 -4.90
C ASP A 46 -9.23 6.53 -4.78
N ILE A 47 -8.55 6.61 -5.93
CA ILE A 47 -7.10 6.70 -6.00
C ILE A 47 -6.68 8.16 -5.84
N PRO A 48 -6.03 8.55 -4.72
CA PRO A 48 -5.62 9.93 -4.53
C PRO A 48 -4.48 10.28 -5.48
N ALA A 49 -4.45 11.54 -5.94
CA ALA A 49 -3.40 12.04 -6.83
C ALA A 49 -1.98 11.97 -6.22
N THR A 50 -1.88 11.80 -4.90
CA THR A 50 -0.59 11.60 -4.20
C THR A 50 -0.01 10.21 -4.40
N LEU A 51 -0.82 9.24 -4.83
CA LEU A 51 -0.41 7.86 -4.95
C LEU A 51 0.60 7.70 -6.10
N LYS A 52 1.80 7.24 -5.77
CA LYS A 52 2.91 7.02 -6.69
C LYS A 52 3.11 5.54 -7.02
N ALA A 53 2.73 4.64 -6.11
CA ALA A 53 2.97 3.22 -6.26
C ALA A 53 1.95 2.35 -5.51
N VAL A 54 1.68 1.17 -6.06
CA VAL A 54 0.96 0.08 -5.39
C VAL A 54 1.86 -1.15 -5.37
N GLY A 55 2.10 -1.70 -4.19
CA GLY A 55 2.85 -2.95 -4.00
C GLY A 55 1.92 -4.06 -3.52
N ARG A 56 1.92 -5.21 -4.20
CA ARG A 56 1.17 -6.39 -3.74
C ARG A 56 2.08 -7.39 -3.02
N ALA A 57 1.68 -7.79 -1.82
CA ALA A 57 2.25 -8.92 -1.09
C ALA A 57 1.63 -10.25 -1.56
N GLY A 58 1.90 -10.66 -2.79
CA GLY A 58 1.36 -11.89 -3.38
C GLY A 58 1.59 -11.97 -4.88
N ALA A 59 0.99 -12.97 -5.53
CA ALA A 59 1.05 -13.15 -6.97
C ALA A 59 -0.13 -12.48 -7.70
N GLY A 60 0.12 -11.95 -8.90
CA GLY A 60 -0.88 -11.33 -9.77
C GLY A 60 -1.33 -9.93 -9.34
N VAL A 61 -2.20 -9.29 -10.12
CA VAL A 61 -2.69 -7.92 -9.86
C VAL A 61 -4.22 -7.79 -9.95
N ASN A 62 -4.94 -8.90 -9.95
CA ASN A 62 -6.39 -8.95 -10.20
C ASN A 62 -7.24 -8.04 -9.28
N ASN A 63 -6.73 -7.72 -8.09
CA ASN A 63 -7.39 -6.88 -7.09
C ASN A 63 -6.93 -5.42 -7.12
N ILE A 64 -6.15 -5.03 -8.14
CA ILE A 64 -5.63 -3.68 -8.32
C ILE A 64 -6.21 -3.16 -9.65
N PRO A 65 -6.78 -1.94 -9.68
CA PRO A 65 -7.22 -1.29 -10.91
C PRO A 65 -5.98 -0.88 -11.72
N VAL A 66 -5.50 -1.79 -12.57
CA VAL A 66 -4.33 -1.57 -13.44
C VAL A 66 -4.70 -1.02 -14.81
N ASP A 67 -6.00 -0.97 -15.11
CA ASP A 67 -6.58 -0.49 -16.37
C ASP A 67 -6.93 1.00 -16.31
#